data_AF-A0A7G9B6T5-F1
#
_entry.id   AF-A0A7G9B6T5-F1
#
_cell.length_a   1.000
_cell.length_b   1.000
_cell.length_c   1.000
_cell.angle_alpha   90.00
_cell.angle_beta   90.00
_cell.angle_gamma   90.00
#
_symmetry.space_group_name_H-M   'P 1'
#
loop_
_entity.id
_entity.type
_entity.pdbx_description
1 polymer ?
#
loop_
_entity_poly.entity_id
_entity_poly.type
_entity_poly.pdbx_seq_one_letter_code
_entity_poly.pdbx_strand_id
1 'polypeptide(L)'
;MKKFLATLLALVMVLSLAACGGGGSSSGGGSGAGSGGSSSEGAGAANVKVGFIFLHDENSTYDLNFINAAKAACENLGITDYVLKTNVPEGQECYDTAADLADDGCNIIFADSFGHEDFMIQAAKDFPDVMFCHSTGTKAHTEGLENYHNAFASIYEGRYLAGIVAGLKLNEMIADGTITADQAKIGYVGAFTYAEVVSGYTSFFLGARSVCPTATMEVTFTGSWYDETAEKEGAQKLINNGCKLISQHADSMGAPTACELAGVPDVSYNGSTISACPNTYLVSSRIDWTPYYEYAISAVMNGTSIDADWTGTLSTGSVVLTDLNADVVAEGTAEAVETAKAQLEDGTLHVFDTSTFTVNGEALTSYMADVDTDADYTPDTEVIADGYFHESEYRSAPYFDLRIDGITLLDEAY
;
A
#
# COMPACT_ATOMS: atom_id res chain seq x y z
N MET A 1 37.30 -29.91 61.12
CA MET A 1 37.46 -28.46 61.36
C MET A 1 38.21 -27.84 60.19
N LYS A 2 37.50 -26.94 59.51
CA LYS A 2 37.90 -26.00 58.46
C LYS A 2 39.39 -25.57 58.47
N LYS A 3 40.10 -25.82 57.36
CA LYS A 3 41.13 -24.99 56.65
C LYS A 3 42.13 -25.85 55.86
N PHE A 4 41.65 -26.57 54.84
CA PHE A 4 42.47 -27.22 53.81
C PHE A 4 41.62 -27.46 52.55
N LEU A 5 41.50 -26.44 51.68
CA LEU A 5 41.00 -26.62 50.31
C LEU A 5 41.40 -25.43 49.41
N ALA A 6 42.68 -25.39 49.05
CA ALA A 6 43.22 -24.56 47.97
C ALA A 6 44.45 -25.29 47.41
N THR A 7 44.73 -25.12 46.10
CA THR A 7 45.86 -25.73 45.37
C THR A 7 45.98 -27.26 45.42
N LEU A 8 45.22 -27.98 44.58
CA LEU A 8 45.72 -29.03 43.66
C LEU A 8 44.57 -29.61 42.81
N LEU A 9 44.60 -29.40 41.48
CA LEU A 9 44.21 -30.33 40.38
C LEU A 9 43.99 -29.54 39.08
N ALA A 10 44.97 -29.59 38.16
CA ALA A 10 44.82 -29.37 36.70
C ALA A 10 46.21 -29.40 36.03
N LEU A 11 46.86 -30.57 36.05
CA LEU A 11 48.03 -30.86 35.21
C LEU A 11 47.95 -32.35 34.80
N VAL A 12 48.54 -32.70 33.65
CA VAL A 12 48.30 -33.95 32.87
C VAL A 12 47.01 -33.82 32.04
N MET A 13 47.02 -33.85 30.70
CA MET A 13 47.98 -34.47 29.77
C MET A 13 48.64 -33.51 28.77
N VAL A 14 49.89 -33.80 28.43
CA VAL A 14 50.61 -33.29 27.25
C VAL A 14 51.08 -34.52 26.47
N LEU A 15 51.02 -34.47 25.12
CA LEU A 15 51.92 -35.09 24.13
C LEU A 15 51.20 -35.67 22.90
N SER A 16 51.27 -34.95 21.79
CA SER A 16 51.31 -35.52 20.44
C SER A 16 51.99 -34.54 19.49
N LEU A 17 53.25 -34.80 19.14
CA LEU A 17 54.05 -33.93 18.27
C LEU A 17 54.95 -34.75 17.33
N ALA A 18 54.91 -34.37 16.05
CA ALA A 18 55.93 -34.56 15.00
C ALA A 18 56.30 -35.96 14.46
N ALA A 19 55.76 -36.26 13.27
CA ALA A 19 56.48 -36.71 12.06
C ALA A 19 55.58 -36.33 10.85
N CYS A 20 56.03 -35.91 9.66
CA CYS A 20 57.35 -35.99 9.01
C CYS A 20 57.79 -34.62 8.44
N GLY A 21 59.02 -34.53 7.93
CA GLY A 21 59.54 -33.32 7.25
C GLY A 21 60.17 -33.62 5.88
N GLY A 22 60.54 -32.53 5.18
CA GLY A 22 61.22 -32.52 3.88
C GLY A 22 60.31 -32.07 2.72
N GLY A 23 60.66 -31.11 1.87
CA GLY A 23 61.83 -30.21 1.88
C GLY A 23 62.02 -29.54 0.50
N GLY A 24 62.25 -28.22 0.46
CA GLY A 24 62.51 -27.47 -0.78
C GLY A 24 62.54 -25.94 -0.60
N SER A 25 63.71 -25.32 -0.85
CA SER A 25 63.93 -23.85 -0.83
C SER A 25 63.37 -23.18 -2.11
N SER A 26 63.25 -21.86 -2.32
CA SER A 26 63.94 -20.63 -1.83
C SER A 26 63.20 -19.37 -2.39
N SER A 27 63.31 -18.12 -1.91
CA SER A 27 63.87 -17.50 -0.68
C SER A 27 63.64 -15.96 -0.66
N GLY A 28 63.38 -15.37 0.51
CA GLY A 28 63.33 -13.89 0.75
C GLY A 28 61.95 -13.25 0.56
N GLY A 29 61.52 -12.23 1.33
CA GLY A 29 62.10 -11.61 2.54
C GLY A 29 61.56 -10.18 2.77
N GLY A 30 61.14 -9.82 4.00
CA GLY A 30 60.89 -8.40 4.38
C GLY A 30 59.52 -8.04 4.98
N SER A 31 59.40 -8.18 6.31
CA SER A 31 58.75 -7.26 7.27
C SER A 31 57.58 -6.31 6.89
N GLY A 32 56.51 -6.32 7.70
CA GLY A 32 55.79 -5.09 8.08
C GLY A 32 54.31 -5.25 8.46
N ALA A 33 53.92 -4.73 9.63
CA ALA A 33 52.57 -4.64 10.21
C ALA A 33 51.42 -4.28 9.22
N GLY A 34 50.15 -4.60 9.49
CA GLY A 34 49.54 -5.21 10.68
C GLY A 34 48.01 -5.01 10.62
N SER A 35 47.27 -6.06 10.24
CA SER A 35 45.82 -5.99 10.04
C SER A 35 45.10 -6.26 11.37
N GLY A 36 44.47 -5.21 11.92
CA GLY A 36 43.48 -5.35 12.98
C GLY A 36 42.15 -5.77 12.38
N GLY A 37 41.95 -7.08 12.21
CA GLY A 37 40.64 -7.61 11.86
C GLY A 37 39.71 -7.51 13.06
N SER A 38 38.83 -6.51 13.08
CA SER A 38 37.59 -6.62 13.86
C SER A 38 36.77 -7.74 13.25
N SER A 39 36.74 -8.88 13.93
CA SER A 39 35.72 -9.88 13.73
C SER A 39 34.36 -9.21 13.93
N SER A 40 33.53 -9.19 12.89
CA SER A 40 32.09 -9.01 13.07
C SER A 40 31.63 -10.12 14.02
N GLU A 41 31.30 -9.73 15.25
CA GLU A 41 30.30 -10.47 16.01
C GLU A 41 29.02 -10.38 15.19
N GLY A 42 28.41 -11.52 14.89
CA GLY A 42 27.12 -11.52 14.21
C GLY A 42 26.10 -10.88 15.13
N ALA A 43 25.37 -9.88 14.63
CA ALA A 43 24.21 -9.36 15.32
C ALA A 43 23.28 -10.54 15.63
N GLY A 44 23.09 -10.84 16.91
CA GLY A 44 22.00 -11.72 17.32
C GLY A 44 20.70 -11.01 16.97
N ALA A 45 19.78 -11.70 16.29
CA ALA A 45 18.51 -11.12 15.88
C ALA A 45 17.86 -10.38 17.07
N ALA A 46 17.48 -9.12 16.83
CA ALA A 46 16.86 -8.31 17.88
C ALA A 46 15.58 -9.01 18.37
N ASN A 47 15.32 -8.98 19.67
CA ASN A 47 14.02 -9.41 20.18
C ASN A 47 13.00 -8.33 19.77
N VAL A 48 12.24 -8.60 18.71
CA VAL A 48 11.26 -7.65 18.19
C VAL A 48 9.93 -7.81 18.92
N LYS A 49 9.39 -6.68 19.36
CA LYS A 49 8.03 -6.56 19.87
C LYS A 49 7.32 -5.48 19.07
N VAL A 50 6.17 -5.83 18.50
CA VAL A 50 5.49 -4.99 17.50
C VAL A 50 4.22 -4.36 18.08
N GLY A 51 4.09 -3.04 17.95
CA GLY A 51 2.83 -2.33 18.17
C GLY A 51 2.10 -2.10 16.85
N PHE A 52 0.77 -2.25 16.84
CA PHE A 52 -0.07 -1.82 15.73
C PHE A 52 -1.22 -0.96 16.26
N ILE A 53 -1.47 0.16 15.60
CA ILE A 53 -2.53 1.13 15.86
C ILE A 53 -3.46 1.15 14.64
N PHE A 54 -4.75 0.97 14.87
CA PHE A 54 -5.80 0.97 13.84
C PHE A 54 -6.91 1.98 14.20
N LEU A 55 -7.38 2.74 13.22
CA LEU A 55 -8.40 3.80 13.42
C LEU A 55 -9.73 3.24 13.93
N HIS A 56 -10.19 2.12 13.38
CA HIS A 56 -11.42 1.40 13.71
C HIS A 56 -11.09 -0.05 14.12
N ASP A 57 -11.99 -0.99 13.78
CA ASP A 57 -11.86 -2.41 14.03
C ASP A 57 -12.34 -3.25 12.82
N GLU A 58 -12.43 -4.56 12.99
CA GLU A 58 -12.77 -5.55 11.97
C GLU A 58 -14.13 -5.37 11.25
N ASN A 59 -14.95 -4.39 11.63
CA ASN A 59 -16.16 -4.01 10.89
C ASN A 59 -15.86 -3.10 9.68
N SER A 60 -14.74 -2.37 9.69
CA SER A 60 -14.25 -1.60 8.54
C SER A 60 -13.49 -2.51 7.58
N THR A 61 -13.78 -2.43 6.27
CA THR A 61 -13.08 -3.27 5.28
C THR A 61 -11.60 -2.89 5.13
N TYR A 62 -11.26 -1.63 5.39
CA TYR A 62 -9.91 -1.09 5.43
C TYR A 62 -9.12 -1.67 6.60
N ASP A 63 -9.56 -1.41 7.83
CA ASP A 63 -8.91 -1.86 9.06
C ASP A 63 -8.84 -3.39 9.14
N LEU A 64 -9.87 -4.12 8.69
CA LEU A 64 -9.84 -5.58 8.61
C LEU A 64 -8.70 -6.09 7.70
N ASN A 65 -8.42 -5.41 6.58
CA ASN A 65 -7.34 -5.75 5.67
C ASN A 65 -5.97 -5.54 6.35
N PHE A 66 -5.76 -4.40 7.03
CA PHE A 66 -4.56 -4.13 7.83
C PHE A 66 -4.37 -5.12 9.00
N ILE A 67 -5.43 -5.38 9.79
CA ILE A 67 -5.42 -6.31 10.91
C ILE A 67 -5.09 -7.74 10.45
N ASN A 68 -5.59 -8.17 9.28
CA ASN A 68 -5.27 -9.48 8.72
C ASN A 68 -3.81 -9.56 8.24
N ALA A 69 -3.31 -8.52 7.58
CA ALA A 69 -1.91 -8.42 7.17
C ALA A 69 -0.96 -8.43 8.37
N ALA A 70 -1.28 -7.70 9.44
CA ALA A 70 -0.50 -7.65 10.68
C ALA A 70 -0.39 -9.05 11.32
N LYS A 71 -1.51 -9.77 11.41
CA LYS A 71 -1.55 -11.17 11.90
C LYS A 71 -0.73 -12.10 11.00
N ALA A 72 -0.88 -12.00 9.68
CA ALA A 72 -0.17 -12.84 8.71
C ALA A 72 1.35 -12.63 8.74
N ALA A 73 1.82 -11.37 8.74
CA ALA A 73 3.24 -11.05 8.83
C ALA A 73 3.85 -11.54 10.15
N CYS A 74 3.13 -11.38 11.27
CA CYS A 74 3.58 -11.91 12.57
C CYS A 74 3.64 -13.44 12.58
N GLU A 75 2.67 -14.14 11.97
CA GLU A 75 2.69 -15.60 11.84
C GLU A 75 3.86 -16.08 10.96
N ASN A 76 4.05 -15.47 9.79
CA ASN A 76 5.10 -15.83 8.83
C ASN A 76 6.52 -15.62 9.37
N LEU A 77 6.73 -14.54 10.13
CA LEU A 77 8.02 -14.23 10.79
C LEU A 77 8.19 -14.91 12.16
N GLY A 78 7.15 -15.53 12.71
CA GLY A 78 7.18 -16.15 14.04
C GLY A 78 7.20 -15.15 15.20
N ILE A 79 6.71 -13.93 15.00
CA ILE A 79 6.55 -12.90 16.03
C ILE A 79 5.36 -13.25 16.92
N THR A 80 5.64 -13.57 18.19
CA THR A 80 4.60 -13.87 19.19
C THR A 80 4.34 -12.75 20.19
N ASP A 81 5.19 -11.72 20.22
CA ASP A 81 5.06 -10.56 21.10
C ASP A 81 4.65 -9.36 20.24
N TYR A 82 3.34 -9.22 20.01
CA TYR A 82 2.76 -8.07 19.32
C TYR A 82 1.46 -7.63 19.99
N VAL A 83 1.12 -6.36 19.82
CA VAL A 83 -0.05 -5.72 20.42
C VAL A 83 -0.86 -5.03 19.34
N LEU A 84 -2.16 -5.31 19.28
CA LEU A 84 -3.12 -4.64 18.40
C LEU A 84 -3.94 -3.63 19.22
N LYS A 85 -4.01 -2.37 18.78
CA LYS A 85 -4.81 -1.29 19.37
C LYS A 85 -5.79 -0.79 18.31
N THR A 86 -7.07 -1.11 18.47
CA THR A 86 -8.16 -0.74 17.55
C THR A 86 -8.98 0.42 18.10
N ASN A 87 -9.72 1.12 17.25
CA ASN A 87 -10.57 2.26 17.61
C ASN A 87 -9.76 3.43 18.22
N VAL A 88 -8.63 3.79 17.59
CA VAL A 88 -7.73 4.88 18.02
C VAL A 88 -7.94 6.11 17.11
N PRO A 89 -8.60 7.19 17.59
CA PRO A 89 -8.94 8.34 16.75
C PRO A 89 -7.73 9.10 16.19
N GLU A 90 -7.97 9.85 15.12
CA GLU A 90 -7.05 10.84 14.54
C GLU A 90 -6.92 12.05 15.48
N GLY A 91 -6.08 11.90 16.50
CA GLY A 91 -5.95 12.86 17.59
C GLY A 91 -4.79 12.54 18.53
N GLN A 92 -4.73 13.26 19.64
CA GLN A 92 -3.73 13.09 20.69
C GLN A 92 -3.68 11.65 21.21
N GLU A 93 -4.82 10.95 21.18
CA GLU A 93 -5.00 9.54 21.49
C GLU A 93 -4.07 8.61 20.67
N CYS A 94 -3.69 8.99 19.45
CA CYS A 94 -2.72 8.25 18.65
C CYS A 94 -1.31 8.34 19.24
N TYR A 95 -0.83 9.55 19.56
CA TYR A 95 0.46 9.75 20.24
C TYR A 95 0.47 9.05 21.59
N ASP A 96 -0.59 9.21 22.39
CA ASP A 96 -0.69 8.61 23.72
C ASP A 96 -0.62 7.07 23.62
N THR A 97 -1.26 6.47 22.61
CA THR A 97 -1.19 5.02 22.33
C THR A 97 0.19 4.59 21.85
N ALA A 98 0.85 5.37 21.00
CA ALA A 98 2.19 5.08 20.49
C ALA A 98 3.24 5.16 21.60
N ALA A 99 3.13 6.15 22.49
CA ALA A 99 3.95 6.29 23.69
C ALA A 99 3.76 5.12 24.67
N ASP A 100 2.50 4.74 24.96
CA ASP A 100 2.18 3.56 25.78
C ASP A 100 2.80 2.27 25.20
N LEU A 101 2.75 2.09 23.87
CA LEU A 101 3.35 0.93 23.19
C LEU A 101 4.88 0.93 23.28
N ALA A 102 5.52 2.09 23.16
CA ALA A 102 6.97 2.24 23.30
C ALA A 102 7.43 1.97 24.75
N ASP A 103 6.73 2.50 25.75
CA ASP A 103 6.98 2.25 27.18
C ASP A 103 6.72 0.77 27.57
N ASP A 104 5.74 0.10 26.93
CA ASP A 104 5.53 -1.35 27.00
C ASP A 104 6.64 -2.16 26.30
N GLY A 105 7.61 -1.51 25.67
CA GLY A 105 8.80 -2.11 25.06
C GLY A 105 8.63 -2.57 23.61
N CYS A 106 7.65 -2.04 22.87
CA CYS A 106 7.62 -2.23 21.41
C CYS A 106 8.78 -1.44 20.78
N ASN A 107 9.54 -2.07 19.88
CA ASN A 107 10.66 -1.45 19.16
C ASN A 107 10.35 -1.14 17.69
N ILE A 108 9.17 -1.54 17.22
CA ILE A 108 8.57 -1.05 15.98
C ILE A 108 7.05 -0.88 16.19
N ILE A 109 6.50 0.25 15.76
CA ILE A 109 5.10 0.63 15.93
C ILE A 109 4.52 1.07 14.59
N PHE A 110 3.42 0.45 14.19
CA PHE A 110 2.68 0.76 12.96
C PHE A 110 1.39 1.54 13.25
N ALA A 111 1.03 2.45 12.34
CA ALA A 111 -0.28 3.12 12.30
C ALA A 111 -0.85 3.11 10.86
N ASP A 112 -2.17 3.12 10.73
CA ASP A 112 -2.87 2.83 9.46
C ASP A 112 -3.69 3.97 8.85
N SER A 113 -3.94 5.08 9.56
CA SER A 113 -4.79 6.17 9.05
C SER A 113 -4.05 7.47 8.85
N PHE A 114 -4.29 8.14 7.73
CA PHE A 114 -3.66 9.40 7.32
C PHE A 114 -3.54 10.45 8.45
N GLY A 115 -4.59 10.66 9.24
CA GLY A 115 -4.61 11.61 10.36
C GLY A 115 -3.82 11.19 11.60
N HIS A 116 -3.17 10.02 11.60
CA HIS A 116 -2.19 9.61 12.62
C HIS A 116 -0.79 10.20 12.39
N GLU A 117 -0.48 10.70 11.19
CA GLU A 117 0.87 11.13 10.77
C GLU A 117 1.58 12.03 11.78
N ASP A 118 1.00 13.20 12.10
CA ASP A 118 1.63 14.21 12.95
C ASP A 118 1.87 13.69 14.39
N PHE A 119 1.03 12.78 14.86
CA PHE A 119 1.14 12.15 16.18
C PHE A 119 2.21 11.06 16.21
N MET A 120 2.34 10.29 15.12
CA MET A 120 3.42 9.31 14.94
C MET A 120 4.79 10.01 14.78
N ILE A 121 4.85 11.14 14.06
CA ILE A 121 6.04 11.99 13.97
C ILE A 121 6.43 12.55 15.34
N GLN A 122 5.45 12.99 16.15
CA GLN A 122 5.70 13.44 17.52
C GLN A 122 6.29 12.29 18.37
N ALA A 123 5.71 11.09 18.30
CA ALA A 123 6.23 9.93 19.02
C ALA A 123 7.65 9.55 18.56
N ALA A 124 7.94 9.60 17.25
CA ALA A 124 9.29 9.36 16.72
C ALA A 124 10.34 10.33 17.27
N LYS A 125 9.97 11.59 17.48
CA LYS A 125 10.84 12.63 18.08
C LYS A 125 11.10 12.41 19.58
N ASP A 126 10.13 11.87 20.31
CA ASP A 126 10.24 11.61 21.76
C ASP A 126 10.84 10.22 22.10
N PHE A 127 10.73 9.23 21.20
CA PHE A 127 11.20 7.85 21.37
C PHE A 127 12.21 7.42 20.27
N PRO A 128 13.43 7.98 20.24
CA PRO A 128 14.39 7.79 19.13
C PRO A 128 14.95 6.36 18.99
N ASP A 129 14.77 5.49 19.98
CA ASP A 129 15.20 4.08 19.94
C ASP A 129 14.12 3.13 19.37
N VAL A 130 12.96 3.67 18.96
CA VAL A 130 11.80 2.92 18.44
C VAL A 130 11.52 3.34 16.99
N MET A 131 11.22 2.38 16.11
CA MET A 131 10.83 2.65 14.73
C MET A 131 9.33 2.94 14.63
N PHE A 132 8.96 4.03 13.96
CA PHE A 132 7.58 4.44 13.72
C PHE A 132 7.26 4.35 12.23
N CYS A 133 6.27 3.55 11.88
CA CYS A 133 5.90 3.21 10.52
C CYS A 133 4.45 3.61 10.27
N HIS A 134 4.23 4.62 9.42
CA HIS A 134 2.93 5.24 9.21
C HIS A 134 2.46 5.01 7.77
N SER A 135 1.36 4.27 7.64
CA SER A 135 0.74 4.00 6.34
C SER A 135 0.09 5.26 5.78
N THR A 136 0.08 5.44 4.46
CA THR A 136 -0.59 6.54 3.72
C THR A 136 -0.10 7.97 3.97
N GLY A 137 0.86 8.20 4.87
CA GLY A 137 1.42 9.52 5.14
C GLY A 137 2.33 10.07 4.05
N THR A 138 2.65 11.37 4.15
CA THR A 138 3.33 12.15 3.09
C THR A 138 4.58 12.90 3.57
N LYS A 139 5.09 12.64 4.78
CA LYS A 139 6.08 13.51 5.44
C LYS A 139 7.41 12.86 5.80
N ALA A 140 7.59 11.55 5.61
CA ALA A 140 8.85 10.88 5.98
C ALA A 140 10.05 11.40 5.19
N HIS A 141 9.88 11.64 3.88
CA HIS A 141 10.94 12.21 3.04
C HIS A 141 11.31 13.67 3.40
N THR A 142 10.38 14.45 3.97
CA THR A 142 10.62 15.86 4.36
C THR A 142 11.06 16.03 5.83
N GLU A 143 10.55 15.22 6.76
CA GLU A 143 10.93 15.26 8.18
C GLU A 143 12.36 14.75 8.43
N GLY A 144 12.83 13.78 7.65
CA GLY A 144 14.22 13.31 7.69
C GLY A 144 14.65 12.64 9.01
N LEU A 145 13.70 12.07 9.76
CA LEU A 145 13.98 11.29 10.98
C LEU A 145 14.40 9.87 10.60
N GLU A 146 15.52 9.38 11.16
CA GLU A 146 16.02 8.02 10.86
C GLU A 146 15.10 6.88 11.35
N ASN A 147 14.13 7.19 12.22
CA ASN A 147 13.19 6.25 12.83
C ASN A 147 11.71 6.51 12.49
N TYR A 148 11.42 7.32 11.47
CA TYR A 148 10.07 7.55 10.96
C TYR A 148 9.99 7.20 9.47
N HIS A 149 8.99 6.42 9.09
CA HIS A 149 8.85 5.84 7.75
C HIS A 149 7.40 5.93 7.29
N ASN A 150 7.19 6.33 6.03
CA ASN A 150 5.90 6.19 5.36
C ASN A 150 5.86 4.95 4.47
N ALA A 151 4.64 4.45 4.25
CA ALA A 151 4.42 3.36 3.32
C ALA A 151 3.07 3.48 2.61
N PHE A 152 3.11 3.14 1.33
CA PHE A 152 1.92 3.02 0.50
C PHE A 152 2.13 1.94 -0.56
N ALA A 153 1.22 1.83 -1.51
CA ALA A 153 1.41 0.99 -2.69
C ALA A 153 0.89 1.68 -3.95
N SER A 154 1.40 1.29 -5.12
CA SER A 154 0.92 1.68 -6.45
C SER A 154 -0.47 1.09 -6.73
N ILE A 155 -1.43 1.25 -5.81
CA ILE A 155 -2.78 0.69 -5.86
C ILE A 155 -3.56 1.21 -7.08
N TYR A 156 -3.15 2.35 -7.65
CA TYR A 156 -3.62 2.80 -8.95
C TYR A 156 -3.43 1.73 -10.04
N GLU A 157 -2.40 0.89 -10.01
CA GLU A 157 -2.26 -0.26 -10.93
C GLU A 157 -3.40 -1.26 -10.74
N GLY A 158 -3.73 -1.61 -9.50
CA GLY A 158 -4.88 -2.46 -9.16
C GLY A 158 -6.22 -1.85 -9.57
N ARG A 159 -6.37 -0.53 -9.42
CA ARG A 159 -7.53 0.24 -9.90
C ARG A 159 -7.66 0.18 -11.42
N TYR A 160 -6.56 0.25 -12.17
CA TYR A 160 -6.54 0.13 -13.63
C TYR A 160 -7.00 -1.26 -14.08
N LEU A 161 -6.46 -2.32 -13.45
CA LEU A 161 -6.85 -3.71 -13.74
C LEU A 161 -8.33 -3.95 -13.41
N ALA A 162 -8.84 -3.42 -12.30
CA ALA A 162 -10.27 -3.46 -11.98
C ALA A 162 -11.12 -2.62 -12.97
N GLY A 163 -10.54 -1.55 -13.53
CA GLY A 163 -11.11 -0.77 -14.63
C GLY A 163 -11.27 -1.61 -15.90
N ILE A 164 -10.29 -2.44 -16.28
CA ILE A 164 -10.40 -3.36 -17.41
C ILE A 164 -11.57 -4.32 -17.23
N VAL A 165 -11.75 -4.87 -16.02
CA VAL A 165 -12.91 -5.73 -15.68
C VAL A 165 -14.23 -4.99 -15.94
N ALA A 166 -14.34 -3.73 -15.48
CA ALA A 166 -15.52 -2.90 -15.71
C ALA A 166 -15.76 -2.58 -17.20
N GLY A 167 -14.70 -2.22 -17.94
CA GLY A 167 -14.79 -1.92 -19.37
C GLY A 167 -15.19 -3.13 -20.22
N LEU A 168 -14.71 -4.33 -19.87
CA LEU A 168 -15.16 -5.58 -20.51
C LEU A 168 -16.63 -5.88 -20.20
N LYS A 169 -17.08 -5.64 -18.96
CA LYS A 169 -18.50 -5.78 -18.60
C LYS A 169 -19.40 -4.82 -19.39
N LEU A 170 -18.98 -3.57 -19.58
CA LEU A 170 -19.68 -2.62 -20.44
C LEU A 170 -19.75 -3.10 -21.89
N ASN A 171 -18.65 -3.61 -22.45
CA ASN A 171 -18.62 -4.14 -23.82
C ASN A 171 -19.56 -5.34 -23.99
N GLU A 172 -19.65 -6.24 -23.01
CA GLU A 172 -20.63 -7.34 -23.00
C GLU A 172 -22.07 -6.81 -23.06
N MET A 173 -22.41 -5.85 -22.18
CA MET A 173 -23.73 -5.21 -22.14
C MET A 173 -24.06 -4.38 -23.40
N ILE A 174 -23.04 -3.95 -24.15
CA ILE A 174 -23.21 -3.32 -25.48
C ILE A 174 -23.45 -4.40 -26.55
N ALA A 175 -22.72 -5.52 -26.49
CA ALA A 175 -22.78 -6.60 -27.47
C ALA A 175 -24.09 -7.40 -27.40
N ASP A 176 -24.66 -7.59 -26.19
CA ASP A 176 -25.95 -8.25 -25.99
C ASP A 176 -27.16 -7.31 -26.21
N GLY A 177 -26.92 -6.00 -26.25
CA GLY A 177 -27.93 -4.96 -26.48
C GLY A 177 -28.65 -4.46 -25.22
N THR A 178 -28.15 -4.78 -24.03
CA THR A 178 -28.65 -4.27 -22.74
C THR A 178 -28.45 -2.75 -22.61
N ILE A 179 -27.35 -2.22 -23.15
CA ILE A 179 -27.06 -0.78 -23.26
C ILE A 179 -26.55 -0.44 -24.66
N THR A 180 -26.59 0.85 -25.02
CA THR A 180 -25.88 1.36 -26.22
C THR A 180 -24.52 1.97 -25.84
N ALA A 181 -23.62 2.14 -26.80
CA ALA A 181 -22.27 2.63 -26.53
C ALA A 181 -22.22 4.06 -25.94
N ASP A 182 -23.20 4.91 -26.26
CA ASP A 182 -23.42 6.23 -25.67
C ASP A 182 -24.05 6.20 -24.26
N GLN A 183 -24.44 5.01 -23.79
CA GLN A 183 -24.91 4.75 -22.43
C GLN A 183 -23.84 4.09 -21.54
N ALA A 184 -22.60 3.93 -22.03
CA ALA A 184 -21.46 3.38 -21.30
C ALA A 184 -20.94 4.35 -20.22
N LYS A 185 -21.80 4.75 -19.29
CA LYS A 185 -21.45 5.61 -18.17
C LYS A 185 -21.15 4.77 -16.93
N ILE A 186 -19.99 4.96 -16.31
CA ILE A 186 -19.65 4.40 -14.99
C ILE A 186 -19.79 5.46 -13.91
N GLY A 187 -20.05 5.03 -12.68
CA GLY A 187 -20.12 5.90 -11.51
C GLY A 187 -19.00 5.58 -10.53
N TYR A 188 -18.54 6.59 -9.79
CA TYR A 188 -17.57 6.41 -8.71
C TYR A 188 -18.00 7.15 -7.43
N VAL A 189 -18.03 6.45 -6.30
CA VAL A 189 -18.26 7.06 -4.97
C VAL A 189 -16.92 7.23 -4.28
N GLY A 190 -16.46 8.46 -4.10
CA GLY A 190 -15.25 8.78 -3.34
C GLY A 190 -15.57 9.26 -1.92
N ALA A 191 -14.58 9.19 -1.02
CA ALA A 191 -14.66 9.81 0.29
C ALA A 191 -14.42 11.33 0.21
N PHE A 192 -13.20 11.73 -0.16
CA PHE A 192 -12.70 13.11 -0.21
C PHE A 192 -12.04 13.40 -1.57
N THR A 193 -11.73 14.67 -1.86
CA THR A 193 -11.01 15.08 -3.08
C THR A 193 -9.49 14.90 -3.01
N TYR A 194 -8.98 14.07 -2.09
CA TYR A 194 -7.55 13.80 -1.91
C TYR A 194 -6.92 13.09 -3.12
N ALA A 195 -5.60 13.26 -3.29
CA ALA A 195 -4.84 12.66 -4.39
C ALA A 195 -5.04 11.14 -4.51
N GLU A 196 -5.12 10.39 -3.41
CA GLU A 196 -5.40 8.94 -3.46
C GLU A 196 -6.73 8.62 -4.17
N VAL A 197 -7.78 9.39 -3.87
CA VAL A 197 -9.12 9.19 -4.45
C VAL A 197 -9.13 9.64 -5.91
N VAL A 198 -8.45 10.73 -6.24
CA VAL A 198 -8.32 11.27 -7.61
C VAL A 198 -7.52 10.33 -8.52
N SER A 199 -6.36 9.86 -8.05
CA SER A 199 -5.55 8.80 -8.65
C SER A 199 -6.37 7.52 -8.84
N GLY A 200 -7.09 7.10 -7.80
CA GLY A 200 -7.89 5.87 -7.78
C GLY A 200 -9.02 5.85 -8.80
N TYR A 201 -9.88 6.90 -8.83
CA TYR A 201 -10.96 6.96 -9.82
C TYR A 201 -10.41 7.16 -11.23
N THR A 202 -9.36 7.96 -11.39
CA THR A 202 -8.81 8.27 -12.73
C THR A 202 -8.21 7.03 -13.36
N SER A 203 -7.43 6.28 -12.58
CA SER A 203 -6.89 4.99 -13.02
C SER A 203 -8.00 3.99 -13.39
N PHE A 204 -9.03 3.85 -12.55
CA PHE A 204 -10.17 2.98 -12.83
C PHE A 204 -10.87 3.33 -14.16
N PHE A 205 -11.05 4.63 -14.41
CA PHE A 205 -11.62 5.13 -15.67
C PHE A 205 -10.73 4.89 -16.89
N LEU A 206 -9.42 5.09 -16.77
CA LEU A 206 -8.45 4.80 -17.83
C LEU A 206 -8.41 3.30 -18.15
N GLY A 207 -8.44 2.44 -17.13
CA GLY A 207 -8.56 0.99 -17.27
C GLY A 207 -9.83 0.60 -18.03
N ALA A 208 -10.98 1.18 -17.67
CA ALA A 208 -12.24 0.93 -18.38
C ALA A 208 -12.20 1.42 -19.84
N ARG A 209 -11.61 2.60 -20.11
CA ARG A 209 -11.49 3.16 -21.46
C ARG A 209 -10.49 2.43 -22.36
N SER A 210 -9.48 1.75 -21.80
CA SER A 210 -8.51 0.95 -22.56
C SER A 210 -9.18 -0.13 -23.41
N VAL A 211 -10.28 -0.71 -22.91
CA VAL A 211 -11.07 -1.76 -23.59
C VAL A 211 -12.44 -1.27 -24.07
N CYS A 212 -13.05 -0.27 -23.42
CA CYS A 212 -14.34 0.33 -23.79
C CYS A 212 -14.17 1.84 -24.06
N PRO A 213 -13.70 2.26 -25.26
CA PRO A 213 -13.32 3.65 -25.53
C PRO A 213 -14.44 4.68 -25.43
N THR A 214 -15.71 4.26 -25.44
CA THR A 214 -16.88 5.14 -25.26
C THR A 214 -17.26 5.35 -23.80
N ALA A 215 -16.51 4.76 -22.84
CA ALA A 215 -16.79 4.92 -21.43
C ALA A 215 -16.64 6.39 -20.98
N THR A 216 -17.58 6.84 -20.14
CA THR A 216 -17.59 8.15 -19.47
C THR A 216 -17.84 7.95 -17.98
N MET A 217 -17.39 8.85 -17.11
CA MET A 217 -17.56 8.68 -15.66
C MET A 217 -18.24 9.88 -14.98
N GLU A 218 -19.12 9.59 -14.02
CA GLU A 218 -19.55 10.56 -13.01
C GLU A 218 -18.99 10.17 -11.64
N VAL A 219 -18.51 11.16 -10.87
CA VAL A 219 -17.96 10.98 -9.52
C VAL A 219 -18.75 11.80 -8.52
N THR A 220 -18.98 11.27 -7.32
CA THR A 220 -19.59 12.00 -6.20
C THR A 220 -18.86 11.66 -4.91
N PHE A 221 -18.84 12.59 -3.95
CA PHE A 221 -18.07 12.47 -2.71
C PHE A 221 -18.98 12.50 -1.48
N THR A 222 -18.61 11.74 -0.44
CA THR A 222 -19.38 11.62 0.81
C THR A 222 -18.89 12.59 1.90
N GLY A 223 -17.62 12.97 1.90
CA GLY A 223 -16.95 13.65 3.01
C GLY A 223 -16.66 12.73 4.20
N SER A 224 -16.62 11.41 4.00
CA SER A 224 -16.27 10.42 5.02
C SER A 224 -15.69 9.15 4.37
N TRP A 225 -14.64 8.58 4.95
CA TRP A 225 -14.12 7.26 4.58
C TRP A 225 -15.12 6.14 4.84
N TYR A 226 -15.95 6.30 5.89
CA TYR A 226 -16.95 5.33 6.31
C TYR A 226 -18.27 6.04 6.65
N ASP A 227 -19.26 5.97 5.76
CA ASP A 227 -20.66 6.30 6.04
C ASP A 227 -21.56 5.49 5.08
N GLU A 228 -22.01 4.32 5.55
CA GLU A 228 -22.85 3.40 4.78
C GLU A 228 -24.12 4.07 4.21
N THR A 229 -24.65 5.11 4.88
CA THR A 229 -25.83 5.83 4.39
C THR A 229 -25.44 6.78 3.26
N ALA A 230 -24.41 7.61 3.44
CA ALA A 230 -23.95 8.55 2.43
C ALA A 230 -23.40 7.84 1.18
N GLU A 231 -22.63 6.77 1.35
CA GLU A 231 -22.10 5.95 0.26
C GLU A 231 -23.22 5.32 -0.57
N LYS A 232 -24.25 4.78 0.11
CA LYS A 232 -25.44 4.22 -0.52
C LYS A 232 -26.24 5.26 -1.29
N GLU A 233 -26.45 6.45 -0.70
CA GLU A 233 -27.14 7.56 -1.37
C GLU A 233 -26.36 8.07 -2.58
N GLY A 234 -25.02 8.17 -2.49
CA GLY A 234 -24.13 8.52 -3.59
C GLY A 234 -24.20 7.52 -4.75
N ALA A 235 -24.15 6.22 -4.46
CA ALA A 235 -24.34 5.18 -5.46
C ALA A 235 -25.74 5.23 -6.10
N GLN A 236 -26.79 5.40 -5.29
CA GLN A 236 -28.17 5.54 -5.79
C GLN A 236 -28.32 6.74 -6.72
N LYS A 237 -27.67 7.88 -6.42
CA LYS A 237 -27.62 9.09 -7.25
C LYS A 237 -26.94 8.82 -8.59
N LEU A 238 -25.78 8.17 -8.61
CA LEU A 238 -25.06 7.80 -9.83
C LEU A 238 -25.87 6.84 -10.72
N ILE A 239 -26.51 5.83 -10.12
CA ILE A 239 -27.42 4.89 -10.81
C ILE A 239 -28.61 5.66 -11.42
N ASN A 240 -29.22 6.58 -10.67
CA ASN A 240 -30.32 7.42 -11.15
C ASN A 240 -29.89 8.39 -12.28
N ASN A 241 -28.64 8.84 -12.29
CA ASN A 241 -28.02 9.59 -13.41
C ASN A 241 -27.67 8.72 -14.62
N GLY A 242 -27.98 7.43 -14.57
CA GLY A 242 -27.86 6.49 -15.69
C GLY A 242 -26.53 5.74 -15.75
N CYS A 243 -25.70 5.79 -14.70
CA CYS A 243 -24.51 4.94 -14.61
C CYS A 243 -24.91 3.46 -14.66
N LYS A 244 -24.11 2.65 -15.36
CA LYS A 244 -24.36 1.23 -15.66
C LYS A 244 -23.50 0.26 -14.88
N LEU A 245 -22.50 0.79 -14.17
CA LEU A 245 -21.58 0.09 -13.30
C LEU A 245 -21.05 1.13 -12.30
N ILE A 246 -20.90 0.75 -11.04
CA ILE A 246 -20.38 1.64 -9.98
C ILE A 246 -19.08 1.08 -9.39
N SER A 247 -18.17 1.96 -9.01
CA SER A 247 -16.99 1.65 -8.18
C SER A 247 -16.92 2.58 -6.98
N GLN A 248 -16.07 2.27 -5.98
CA GLN A 248 -15.91 3.12 -4.80
C GLN A 248 -14.47 3.25 -4.28
N HIS A 249 -14.23 4.32 -3.54
CA HIS A 249 -13.13 4.54 -2.62
C HIS A 249 -13.69 5.02 -1.28
N ALA A 250 -14.36 4.08 -0.62
CA ALA A 250 -14.94 4.18 0.72
C ALA A 250 -14.97 2.77 1.32
N ASP A 251 -15.14 2.66 2.64
CA ASP A 251 -14.75 1.46 3.40
C ASP A 251 -15.93 0.62 3.88
N SER A 252 -17.16 0.99 3.53
CA SER A 252 -18.38 0.30 3.94
C SER A 252 -19.06 -0.50 2.79
N MET A 253 -20.14 -1.18 3.15
CA MET A 253 -21.03 -1.91 2.23
C MET A 253 -22.06 -1.02 1.52
N GLY A 254 -22.03 0.30 1.69
CA GLY A 254 -23.05 1.24 1.22
C GLY A 254 -23.28 1.20 -0.30
N ALA A 255 -22.24 1.47 -1.10
CA ALA A 255 -22.39 1.45 -2.56
C ALA A 255 -22.62 0.03 -3.13
N PRO A 256 -21.90 -1.04 -2.72
CA PRO A 256 -22.16 -2.40 -3.20
C PRO A 256 -23.59 -2.86 -2.90
N THR A 257 -24.14 -2.52 -1.72
CA THR A 257 -25.53 -2.83 -1.38
C THR A 257 -26.52 -2.05 -2.25
N ALA A 258 -26.23 -0.79 -2.62
CA ALA A 258 -27.07 -0.03 -3.56
C ALA A 258 -27.09 -0.69 -4.95
N CYS A 259 -25.95 -1.22 -5.37
CA CYS A 259 -25.74 -1.87 -6.66
C CYS A 259 -26.47 -3.20 -6.76
N GLU A 260 -26.26 -4.10 -5.79
CA GLU A 260 -26.96 -5.40 -5.67
C GLU A 260 -28.49 -5.21 -5.64
N LEU A 261 -29.00 -4.25 -4.87
CA LEU A 261 -30.44 -3.94 -4.82
C LEU A 261 -31.00 -3.38 -6.14
N ALA A 262 -30.15 -2.78 -6.98
CA ALA A 262 -30.53 -2.22 -8.28
C ALA A 262 -30.28 -3.18 -9.46
N GLY A 263 -29.53 -4.27 -9.26
CA GLY A 263 -29.04 -5.14 -10.33
C GLY A 263 -28.00 -4.44 -11.24
N VAL A 264 -27.23 -3.50 -10.69
CA VAL A 264 -26.17 -2.76 -11.40
C VAL A 264 -24.82 -3.35 -11.00
N PRO A 265 -23.95 -3.79 -11.93
CA PRO A 265 -22.63 -4.32 -11.58
C PRO A 265 -21.78 -3.38 -10.72
N ASP A 266 -21.00 -3.96 -9.81
CA ASP A 266 -20.10 -3.21 -8.90
C ASP A 266 -18.65 -3.71 -8.94
N VAL A 267 -17.74 -2.76 -8.72
CA VAL A 267 -16.32 -2.99 -8.45
C VAL A 267 -16.02 -2.43 -7.06
N SER A 268 -15.50 -3.25 -6.16
CA SER A 268 -15.26 -2.86 -4.77
C SER A 268 -13.80 -2.47 -4.49
N TYR A 269 -13.53 -2.04 -3.26
CA TYR A 269 -12.21 -1.72 -2.74
C TYR A 269 -11.97 -2.39 -1.38
N ASN A 270 -10.70 -2.52 -0.98
CA ASN A 270 -10.20 -3.10 0.28
C ASN A 270 -10.51 -4.58 0.54
N GLY A 271 -11.67 -5.10 0.12
CA GLY A 271 -12.06 -6.49 0.30
C GLY A 271 -13.13 -6.98 -0.68
N SER A 272 -13.34 -8.29 -0.73
CA SER A 272 -14.38 -8.89 -1.56
C SER A 272 -15.76 -8.74 -0.93
N THR A 273 -16.73 -8.24 -1.70
CA THR A 273 -18.12 -8.06 -1.28
C THR A 273 -19.05 -9.15 -1.82
N ILE A 274 -18.50 -10.15 -2.53
CA ILE A 274 -19.23 -11.25 -3.22
C ILE A 274 -20.26 -11.99 -2.35
N SER A 275 -20.02 -12.08 -1.03
CA SER A 275 -20.93 -12.76 -0.10
C SER A 275 -22.23 -11.99 0.16
N ALA A 276 -22.20 -10.67 -0.03
CA ALA A 276 -23.35 -9.77 0.14
C ALA A 276 -23.92 -9.31 -1.21
N CYS A 277 -23.07 -9.19 -2.24
CA CYS A 277 -23.41 -8.68 -3.58
C CYS A 277 -23.16 -9.74 -4.70
N PRO A 278 -23.62 -10.99 -4.56
CA PRO A 278 -23.23 -12.08 -5.47
C PRO A 278 -23.72 -11.90 -6.91
N ASN A 279 -24.74 -11.08 -7.16
CA ASN A 279 -25.32 -10.88 -8.48
C ASN A 279 -24.70 -9.69 -9.24
N THR A 280 -24.02 -8.78 -8.54
CA THR A 280 -23.45 -7.55 -9.14
C THR A 280 -21.95 -7.43 -9.01
N TYR A 281 -21.36 -8.00 -7.96
CA TYR A 281 -19.92 -7.89 -7.70
C TYR A 281 -19.11 -8.50 -8.84
N LEU A 282 -18.14 -7.75 -9.36
CA LEU A 282 -17.22 -8.21 -10.41
C LEU A 282 -15.87 -8.61 -9.81
N VAL A 283 -15.25 -7.69 -9.07
CA VAL A 283 -13.90 -7.79 -8.51
C VAL A 283 -13.71 -6.70 -7.45
N SER A 284 -12.73 -6.87 -6.56
CA SER A 284 -12.17 -5.79 -5.74
C SER A 284 -10.67 -5.68 -5.97
N SER A 285 -10.19 -4.44 -5.91
CA SER A 285 -8.75 -4.16 -5.75
C SER A 285 -8.45 -3.91 -4.27
N ARG A 286 -7.26 -4.30 -3.79
CA ARG A 286 -6.79 -3.96 -2.44
C ARG A 286 -5.27 -3.85 -2.40
N ILE A 287 -4.77 -3.18 -1.37
CA ILE A 287 -3.37 -3.28 -0.96
C ILE A 287 -3.24 -4.53 -0.07
N ASP A 288 -2.23 -5.37 -0.32
CA ASP A 288 -1.76 -6.34 0.67
C ASP A 288 -0.59 -5.74 1.44
N TRP A 289 -0.81 -5.48 2.73
CA TRP A 289 0.20 -4.90 3.62
C TRP A 289 1.15 -5.94 4.23
N THR A 290 0.90 -7.23 4.00
CA THR A 290 1.75 -8.31 4.54
C THR A 290 3.21 -8.17 4.10
N PRO A 291 3.52 -7.91 2.81
CA PRO A 291 4.91 -7.71 2.37
C PRO A 291 5.58 -6.48 3.01
N TYR A 292 4.83 -5.41 3.30
CA TYR A 292 5.37 -4.22 3.98
C TYR A 292 5.74 -4.53 5.42
N TYR A 293 4.81 -5.11 6.18
CA TYR A 293 5.05 -5.50 7.56
C TYR A 293 6.19 -6.53 7.66
N GLU A 294 6.24 -7.51 6.76
CA GLU A 294 7.36 -8.46 6.70
C GLU A 294 8.70 -7.76 6.43
N TYR A 295 8.75 -6.82 5.49
CA TYR A 295 9.93 -6.01 5.18
C TYR A 295 10.40 -5.18 6.39
N ALA A 296 9.52 -4.37 6.98
CA ALA A 296 9.87 -3.44 8.06
C ALA A 296 10.23 -4.18 9.36
N ILE A 297 9.48 -5.22 9.75
CA ILE A 297 9.80 -6.06 10.91
C ILE A 297 11.13 -6.79 10.67
N SER A 298 11.35 -7.36 9.47
CA SER A 298 12.62 -8.02 9.14
C SER A 298 13.82 -7.06 9.18
N ALA A 299 13.64 -5.79 8.80
CA ALA A 299 14.70 -4.79 8.89
C ALA A 299 15.13 -4.58 10.36
N VAL A 300 14.18 -4.43 11.28
CA VAL A 300 14.47 -4.31 12.72
C VAL A 300 15.07 -5.59 13.30
N MET A 301 14.56 -6.78 12.92
CA MET A 301 15.14 -8.06 13.35
C MET A 301 16.62 -8.20 12.96
N ASN A 302 16.99 -7.72 11.77
CA ASN A 302 18.33 -7.85 11.19
C ASN A 302 19.25 -6.64 11.46
N GLY A 303 18.72 -5.54 12.02
CA GLY A 303 19.46 -4.29 12.22
C GLY A 303 19.83 -3.57 10.92
N THR A 304 18.95 -3.63 9.90
CA THR A 304 19.08 -2.86 8.66
C THR A 304 18.14 -1.67 8.66
N SER A 305 18.40 -0.67 7.81
CA SER A 305 17.51 0.47 7.61
C SER A 305 16.16 0.05 7.01
N ILE A 306 15.11 0.77 7.38
CA ILE A 306 13.85 0.87 6.66
C ILE A 306 13.96 2.12 5.78
N ASP A 307 13.44 2.07 4.55
CA ASP A 307 13.40 3.22 3.65
C ASP A 307 12.48 4.31 4.21
N ALA A 308 12.75 5.59 3.92
CA ALA A 308 11.90 6.69 4.41
C ALA A 308 10.49 6.58 3.81
N ASP A 309 10.41 6.26 2.52
CA ASP A 309 9.19 5.94 1.80
C ASP A 309 9.30 4.56 1.17
N TRP A 310 8.33 3.69 1.46
CA TRP A 310 8.21 2.38 0.84
C TRP A 310 6.97 2.31 -0.06
N THR A 311 7.16 1.89 -1.31
CA THR A 311 6.07 1.72 -2.30
C THR A 311 5.92 0.24 -2.67
N GLY A 312 4.83 -0.37 -2.24
CA GLY A 312 4.40 -1.70 -2.68
C GLY A 312 3.89 -1.67 -4.13
N THR A 313 4.09 -2.76 -4.88
CA THR A 313 3.72 -2.86 -6.30
C THR A 313 3.02 -4.19 -6.60
N LEU A 314 2.59 -4.40 -7.85
CA LEU A 314 2.21 -5.72 -8.35
C LEU A 314 3.31 -6.77 -8.11
N SER A 315 4.58 -6.40 -8.36
CA SER A 315 5.75 -7.28 -8.23
C SER A 315 6.12 -7.64 -6.78
N THR A 316 5.83 -6.78 -5.79
CA THR A 316 5.98 -7.15 -4.37
C THR A 316 4.81 -7.98 -3.84
N GLY A 317 3.77 -8.20 -4.65
CA GLY A 317 2.52 -8.82 -4.22
C GLY A 317 1.66 -7.91 -3.35
N SER A 318 1.97 -6.62 -3.29
CA SER A 318 1.29 -5.63 -2.43
C SER A 318 0.13 -4.94 -3.13
N VAL A 319 0.06 -4.99 -4.46
CA VAL A 319 -1.12 -4.59 -5.23
C VAL A 319 -1.77 -5.86 -5.76
N VAL A 320 -3.02 -6.12 -5.37
CA VAL A 320 -3.74 -7.34 -5.76
C VAL A 320 -5.18 -7.07 -6.13
N LEU A 321 -5.72 -7.92 -7.00
CA LEU A 321 -7.15 -8.13 -7.12
C LEU A 321 -7.57 -9.34 -6.29
N THR A 322 -8.81 -9.32 -5.81
CA THR A 322 -9.49 -10.52 -5.31
C THR A 322 -9.85 -11.46 -6.46
N ASP A 323 -10.30 -12.67 -6.14
CA ASP A 323 -10.96 -13.55 -7.12
C ASP A 323 -12.08 -12.83 -7.88
N LEU A 324 -12.14 -13.08 -9.19
CA LEU A 324 -13.20 -12.59 -10.09
C LEU A 324 -14.51 -13.37 -9.83
N ASN A 325 -15.63 -12.68 -9.85
CA ASN A 325 -16.95 -13.33 -9.82
C ASN A 325 -17.28 -13.94 -11.20
N ALA A 326 -16.92 -15.21 -11.38
CA ALA A 326 -17.10 -15.94 -12.65
C ALA A 326 -18.55 -16.01 -13.16
N ASP A 327 -19.56 -15.77 -12.32
CA ASP A 327 -20.97 -15.74 -12.72
C ASP A 327 -21.42 -14.36 -13.28
N VAL A 328 -20.62 -13.30 -13.09
CA VAL A 328 -20.99 -11.91 -13.40
C VAL A 328 -19.98 -11.20 -14.32
N VAL A 329 -18.68 -11.54 -14.27
CA VAL A 329 -17.67 -10.96 -15.19
C VAL A 329 -17.84 -11.45 -16.63
N ALA A 330 -17.42 -10.64 -17.60
CA ALA A 330 -17.49 -10.99 -19.02
C ALA A 330 -16.48 -12.10 -19.40
N GLU A 331 -16.77 -12.84 -20.47
CA GLU A 331 -15.84 -13.82 -21.04
C GLU A 331 -14.50 -13.16 -21.43
N GLY A 332 -13.37 -13.83 -21.12
CA GLY A 332 -12.03 -13.32 -21.40
C GLY A 332 -11.45 -12.34 -20.35
N THR A 333 -12.23 -11.94 -19.34
CA THR A 333 -11.79 -10.98 -18.30
C THR A 333 -10.47 -11.39 -17.61
N ALA A 334 -10.32 -12.65 -17.22
CA ALA A 334 -9.10 -13.13 -16.57
C ALA A 334 -7.85 -13.01 -17.46
N GLU A 335 -7.96 -13.33 -18.75
CA GLU A 335 -6.85 -13.23 -19.70
C GLU A 335 -6.43 -11.78 -19.95
N ALA A 336 -7.41 -10.86 -20.03
CA ALA A 336 -7.14 -9.43 -20.18
C ALA A 336 -6.45 -8.83 -18.95
N VAL A 337 -6.90 -9.20 -17.73
CA VAL A 337 -6.29 -8.76 -16.47
C VAL A 337 -4.85 -9.26 -16.35
N GLU A 338 -4.59 -10.56 -16.57
CA GLU A 338 -3.23 -11.11 -16.49
C GLU A 338 -2.31 -10.53 -17.57
N THR A 339 -2.83 -10.25 -18.77
CA THR A 339 -2.06 -9.58 -19.84
C THR A 339 -1.66 -8.17 -19.42
N ALA A 340 -2.62 -7.35 -18.98
CA ALA A 340 -2.32 -5.98 -18.55
C ALA A 340 -1.43 -5.93 -17.30
N LYS A 341 -1.61 -6.87 -16.37
CA LYS A 341 -0.72 -7.02 -15.20
C LYS A 341 0.73 -7.27 -15.62
N ALA A 342 0.97 -8.21 -16.54
CA ALA A 342 2.31 -8.48 -17.04
C ALA A 342 2.93 -7.28 -17.76
N GLN A 343 2.11 -6.45 -18.43
CA GLN A 343 2.57 -5.22 -19.10
C GLN A 343 2.89 -4.07 -18.13
N LEU A 344 2.19 -4.00 -16.99
CA LEU A 344 2.54 -3.09 -15.89
C LEU A 344 3.85 -3.55 -15.22
N GLU A 345 3.97 -4.85 -14.92
CA GLU A 345 5.16 -5.44 -14.31
C GLU A 345 6.43 -5.36 -15.20
N ASP A 346 6.29 -5.41 -16.53
CA ASP A 346 7.42 -5.26 -17.47
C ASP A 346 7.64 -3.82 -17.99
N GLY A 347 6.78 -2.87 -17.58
CA GLY A 347 6.88 -1.46 -17.96
C GLY A 347 6.53 -1.16 -19.42
N THR A 348 5.83 -2.05 -20.13
CA THR A 348 5.29 -1.77 -21.48
C THR A 348 3.92 -1.09 -21.47
N LEU A 349 3.28 -1.01 -20.30
CA LEU A 349 2.06 -0.25 -20.03
C LEU A 349 2.28 0.65 -18.81
N HIS A 350 1.90 1.93 -18.93
CA HIS A 350 1.84 2.87 -17.82
C HIS A 350 0.40 3.37 -17.66
N VAL A 351 -0.14 3.31 -16.44
CA VAL A 351 -1.52 3.71 -16.14
C VAL A 351 -1.82 5.15 -16.60
N PHE A 352 -0.89 6.06 -16.32
CA PHE A 352 -1.01 7.49 -16.62
C PHE A 352 -0.14 7.92 -17.82
N ASP A 353 -0.05 7.10 -18.86
CA ASP A 353 0.48 7.48 -20.17
C ASP A 353 -0.31 8.69 -20.72
N THR A 354 0.38 9.82 -20.94
CA THR A 354 -0.28 11.09 -21.28
C THR A 354 -0.81 11.16 -22.71
N SER A 355 -0.56 10.13 -23.52
CA SER A 355 -1.19 9.95 -24.83
C SER A 355 -2.60 9.34 -24.74
N THR A 356 -2.96 8.76 -23.58
CA THR A 356 -4.26 8.07 -23.37
C THR A 356 -5.38 9.01 -22.91
N PHE A 357 -5.04 10.20 -22.42
CA PHE A 357 -5.97 11.20 -21.92
C PHE A 357 -5.60 12.63 -22.33
N THR A 358 -6.52 13.56 -22.08
CA THR A 358 -6.33 14.99 -22.26
C THR A 358 -6.85 15.73 -21.02
N VAL A 359 -6.40 16.96 -20.83
CA VAL A 359 -6.85 17.87 -19.77
C VAL A 359 -7.38 19.12 -20.45
N ASN A 360 -8.67 19.43 -20.30
CA ASN A 360 -9.36 20.53 -20.98
C ASN A 360 -9.26 20.48 -22.53
N GLY A 361 -9.14 19.28 -23.10
CA GLY A 361 -8.96 19.03 -24.53
C GLY A 361 -7.51 19.14 -25.03
N GLU A 362 -6.54 19.38 -24.16
CA GLU A 362 -5.11 19.51 -24.50
C GLU A 362 -4.31 18.28 -24.01
N ALA A 363 -3.26 17.92 -24.76
CA ALA A 363 -2.33 16.85 -24.38
C ALA A 363 -1.34 17.36 -23.33
N LEU A 364 -1.02 16.52 -22.33
CA LEU A 364 -0.17 16.89 -21.21
C LEU A 364 1.28 16.41 -21.42
N THR A 365 2.26 17.29 -21.24
CA THR A 365 3.69 16.98 -21.50
C THR A 365 4.64 17.42 -20.38
N SER A 366 4.11 18.00 -19.32
CA SER A 366 4.81 18.52 -18.14
C SER A 366 3.74 18.82 -17.09
N TYR A 367 4.00 18.45 -15.84
CA TYR A 367 3.18 18.82 -14.71
C TYR A 367 4.04 18.95 -13.46
N MET A 368 3.93 20.10 -12.80
CA MET A 368 4.50 20.29 -11.47
C MET A 368 3.46 19.85 -10.45
N ALA A 369 3.76 18.80 -9.68
CA ALA A 369 2.98 18.39 -8.52
C ALA A 369 3.61 18.95 -7.23
N ASP A 370 2.80 18.99 -6.18
CA ASP A 370 3.22 19.21 -4.79
C ASP A 370 3.49 17.83 -4.15
N VAL A 371 4.77 17.44 -4.08
CA VAL A 371 5.21 16.15 -3.53
C VAL A 371 5.63 16.28 -2.07
N ASP A 372 6.05 17.46 -1.61
CA ASP A 372 6.35 17.69 -0.19
C ASP A 372 5.09 17.88 0.66
N THR A 373 3.94 18.19 0.04
CA THR A 373 2.66 18.51 0.70
C THR A 373 2.85 19.62 1.74
N ASP A 374 3.39 20.73 1.24
CA ASP A 374 3.51 21.95 2.03
C ASP A 374 2.14 22.62 2.28
N ALA A 375 2.06 23.47 3.30
CA ALA A 375 0.79 24.08 3.71
C ALA A 375 0.23 25.12 2.71
N ASP A 376 1.04 25.55 1.74
CA ASP A 376 0.65 26.47 0.66
C ASP A 376 0.29 25.69 -0.64
N TYR A 377 0.44 24.36 -0.64
CA TYR A 377 0.34 23.44 -1.79
C TYR A 377 1.21 23.90 -2.98
N THR A 378 2.45 24.27 -2.70
CA THR A 378 3.38 24.78 -3.72
C THR A 378 3.88 23.66 -4.63
N PRO A 379 3.67 23.72 -5.96
CA PRO A 379 4.22 22.71 -6.86
C PRO A 379 5.76 22.72 -6.87
N ASP A 380 6.38 21.59 -6.56
CA ASP A 380 7.81 21.43 -6.26
C ASP A 380 8.54 20.46 -7.20
N THR A 381 7.84 19.44 -7.72
CA THR A 381 8.42 18.31 -8.45
C THR A 381 7.78 18.17 -9.84
N GLU A 382 8.60 18.09 -10.89
CA GLU A 382 8.13 17.73 -12.24
C GLU A 382 7.90 16.23 -12.28
N VAL A 383 6.64 15.82 -12.44
CA VAL A 383 6.23 14.41 -12.34
C VAL A 383 5.89 13.77 -13.69
N ILE A 384 6.06 14.50 -14.80
CA ILE A 384 5.92 13.93 -16.15
C ILE A 384 7.29 13.83 -16.81
N ALA A 385 7.75 12.59 -16.96
CA ALA A 385 8.90 12.20 -17.77
C ALA A 385 8.53 11.02 -18.67
N ASP A 386 9.34 10.78 -19.70
CA ASP A 386 9.25 9.65 -20.65
C ASP A 386 7.88 9.34 -21.30
N GLY A 387 6.89 10.24 -21.17
CA GLY A 387 5.56 10.15 -21.77
C GLY A 387 4.42 9.78 -20.80
N TYR A 388 4.69 9.65 -19.49
CA TYR A 388 3.68 9.32 -18.49
C TYR A 388 3.85 10.14 -17.21
N PHE A 389 2.80 10.17 -16.38
CA PHE A 389 2.87 10.72 -15.02
C PHE A 389 3.44 9.64 -14.08
N HIS A 390 4.56 9.94 -13.45
CA HIS A 390 5.23 9.08 -12.47
C HIS A 390 4.54 9.23 -11.11
N GLU A 391 3.50 8.44 -10.86
CA GLU A 391 2.77 8.40 -9.58
C GLU A 391 3.49 7.51 -8.57
N SER A 392 3.55 7.93 -7.30
CA SER A 392 4.21 7.20 -6.20
C SER A 392 5.71 6.85 -6.40
N GLU A 393 6.44 7.67 -7.18
CA GLU A 393 7.89 7.55 -7.40
C GLU A 393 8.71 8.48 -6.48
N TYR A 394 8.28 9.73 -6.31
CA TYR A 394 9.04 10.73 -5.53
C TYR A 394 8.72 10.73 -4.03
N ARG A 395 7.58 10.13 -3.67
CA ARG A 395 7.20 9.66 -2.33
C ARG A 395 6.28 8.44 -2.50
N SER A 396 5.97 7.72 -1.42
CA SER A 396 5.09 6.55 -1.49
C SER A 396 3.61 6.93 -1.71
N ALA A 397 3.10 7.91 -0.95
CA ALA A 397 1.71 8.33 -1.02
C ALA A 397 1.35 9.08 -2.33
N PRO A 398 0.12 8.92 -2.87
CA PRO A 398 -0.31 9.52 -4.14
C PRO A 398 -0.16 11.04 -4.19
N TYR A 399 0.10 11.58 -5.37
CA TYR A 399 0.12 13.03 -5.65
C TYR A 399 -0.54 13.39 -7.00
N PHE A 400 -1.23 12.44 -7.64
CA PHE A 400 -2.04 12.70 -8.83
C PHE A 400 -3.34 13.47 -8.48
N ASP A 401 -3.42 14.72 -8.93
CA ASP A 401 -4.57 15.64 -8.74
C ASP A 401 -5.23 16.08 -10.06
N LEU A 402 -4.75 15.56 -11.20
CA LEU A 402 -5.16 15.97 -12.54
C LEU A 402 -6.62 15.65 -12.86
N ARG A 403 -7.32 16.65 -13.43
CA ARG A 403 -8.71 16.54 -13.88
C ARG A 403 -8.76 16.22 -15.38
N ILE A 404 -8.80 14.94 -15.73
CA ILE A 404 -8.78 14.48 -17.12
C ILE A 404 -10.17 14.47 -17.78
N ASP A 405 -10.19 14.62 -19.11
CA ASP A 405 -11.43 14.69 -19.88
C ASP A 405 -12.21 13.35 -19.90
N GLY A 406 -13.54 13.47 -19.81
CA GLY A 406 -14.48 12.34 -19.80
C GLY A 406 -14.92 11.91 -18.39
N ILE A 407 -14.37 12.54 -17.35
CA ILE A 407 -14.81 12.44 -15.96
C ILE A 407 -15.61 13.70 -15.60
N THR A 408 -16.74 13.54 -14.93
CA THR A 408 -17.59 14.65 -14.43
C THR A 408 -17.74 14.54 -12.92
N LEU A 409 -17.21 15.50 -12.17
CA LEU A 409 -17.41 15.59 -10.73
C LEU A 409 -18.79 16.25 -10.46
N LEU A 410 -19.63 15.61 -9.64
CA LEU A 410 -20.98 16.10 -9.31
C LEU A 410 -20.99 17.05 -8.10
N ASP A 411 -19.98 16.93 -7.25
CA ASP A 411 -19.68 17.74 -6.06
C ASP A 411 -18.16 17.71 -5.84
N GLU A 412 -17.64 18.73 -5.16
CA GLU A 412 -16.19 18.91 -4.93
C GLU A 412 -15.94 19.63 -3.57
N ALA A 413 -16.85 19.48 -2.62
CA ALA A 413 -16.87 20.29 -1.38
C ALA A 413 -16.08 19.69 -0.20
N TYR A 414 -15.24 18.68 -0.46
CA TYR A 414 -14.77 17.70 0.53
C TYR A 414 -13.27 17.42 0.44
#